data_AF-Q6FUT2-F1
#
_entry.id   AF-Q6FUT2-F1
#
_cell.length_a   1.000
_cell.length_b   1.000
_cell.length_c   1.000
_cell.angle_alpha   90.00
_cell.angle_beta   90.00
_cell.angle_gamma   90.00
#
_symmetry.space_group_name_H-M   'P 1'
#
loop_
_entity.id
_entity.type
_entity.pdbx_description
1 polymer ?
#
loop_
_entity_poly.entity_id
_entity_poly.type
_entity_poly.pdbx_seq_one_letter_code
_entity_poly.pdbx_strand_id
1 'polypeptide(L)'
;MTMVYSLFLGPIAIALVIVQVILVSNYLALMDTRRDTDKLGALVLGNVFTTLNLNQFVVFTQTINIFQGDTNIRLWRRITSAEFLVDTLPNFLIDRSIEILDYIFIVACFFIPFFGITIVQLIFAGQNGFAYFQPYFKELRKMDEKELRKVYYQNYSKWYLYGVACAVIESLPFLSGYLQPSLFVGASLWSARELKEEVKLRTKKFGPIQPQEST
;
A
#
# COMPACT_ATOMS: atom_id res chain seq x y z
N MET A 1 4.68 -18.32 -21.94
CA MET A 1 5.14 -19.18 -20.83
C MET A 1 5.02 -20.66 -21.15
N THR A 2 3.88 -21.15 -21.67
CA THR A 2 3.66 -22.56 -22.04
C THR A 2 4.75 -23.16 -22.91
N MET A 3 5.15 -22.51 -24.01
CA MET A 3 6.19 -23.03 -24.92
C MET A 3 7.57 -23.22 -24.28
N VAL A 4 7.97 -22.35 -23.35
CA VAL A 4 9.28 -22.43 -22.69
C VAL A 4 9.29 -23.58 -21.68
N TYR A 5 8.24 -23.70 -20.86
CA TYR A 5 8.16 -24.78 -19.88
C TYR A 5 7.92 -26.15 -20.52
N SER A 6 7.10 -26.23 -21.59
CA SER A 6 6.82 -27.49 -22.27
C SER A 6 8.06 -28.11 -22.92
N LEU A 7 9.04 -27.28 -23.30
CA LEU A 7 10.29 -27.72 -23.91
C LEU A 7 11.19 -28.50 -22.93
N PHE A 8 11.12 -28.17 -21.62
CA PHE A 8 11.99 -28.74 -20.59
C PHE A 8 11.29 -29.72 -19.63
N LEU A 9 9.98 -29.55 -19.39
CA LEU A 9 9.23 -30.28 -18.35
C LEU A 9 8.13 -31.21 -18.93
N GLY A 10 7.97 -31.24 -20.26
CA GLY A 10 6.97 -32.10 -20.91
C GLY A 10 5.54 -31.83 -20.41
N PRO A 11 4.71 -32.85 -20.16
CA PRO A 11 3.30 -32.67 -19.75
C PRO A 11 3.14 -32.04 -18.36
N ILE A 12 4.14 -32.15 -17.46
CA ILE A 12 4.13 -31.50 -16.14
C ILE A 12 4.14 -29.97 -16.27
N ALA A 13 4.68 -29.45 -17.39
CA ALA A 13 4.65 -28.02 -17.69
C ALA A 13 3.22 -27.45 -17.73
N ILE A 14 2.23 -28.24 -18.14
CA ILE A 14 0.83 -27.79 -18.22
C ILE A 14 0.29 -27.50 -16.82
N ALA A 15 0.52 -28.41 -15.86
CA ALA A 15 0.11 -28.21 -14.47
C ALA A 15 0.82 -26.99 -13.85
N LEU A 16 2.11 -26.82 -14.11
CA LEU A 16 2.89 -25.68 -13.63
C LEU A 16 2.39 -24.35 -14.20
N VAL A 17 2.06 -24.31 -15.49
CA VAL A 17 1.48 -23.12 -16.11
C VAL A 17 0.13 -22.79 -15.48
N ILE A 18 -0.73 -23.78 -15.24
CA ILE A 18 -2.04 -23.55 -14.62
C ILE A 18 -1.85 -22.93 -13.23
N VAL A 19 -0.95 -23.47 -12.41
CA VAL A 19 -0.66 -22.91 -11.09
C VAL A 19 -0.10 -21.50 -11.20
N GLN A 20 0.84 -21.25 -12.11
CA GLN A 20 1.42 -19.92 -12.32
C GLN A 20 0.35 -18.91 -12.77
N VAL A 21 -0.56 -19.29 -13.66
CA VAL A 21 -1.68 -18.45 -14.09
C VAL A 21 -2.58 -18.11 -12.90
N ILE A 22 -2.92 -19.08 -12.06
CA ILE A 22 -3.73 -18.85 -10.85
C ILE A 22 -3.03 -17.85 -9.92
N LEU A 23 -1.73 -18.03 -9.67
CA LEU A 23 -0.98 -17.14 -8.77
C LEU A 23 -0.86 -15.71 -9.35
N VAL A 24 -0.60 -15.57 -10.66
CA VAL A 24 -0.53 -14.25 -11.31
C VAL A 24 -1.90 -13.56 -11.29
N SER A 25 -2.98 -14.29 -11.63
CA SER A 25 -4.34 -13.75 -11.56
C SER A 25 -4.70 -13.31 -10.15
N ASN A 26 -4.35 -14.10 -9.13
CA ASN A 26 -4.56 -13.74 -7.73
C ASN A 26 -3.79 -12.48 -7.34
N TYR A 27 -2.52 -12.36 -7.73
CA TYR A 27 -1.70 -11.18 -7.48
C TYR A 27 -2.28 -9.92 -8.14
N LEU A 28 -2.71 -10.01 -9.40
CA LEU A 28 -3.33 -8.89 -10.11
C LEU A 28 -4.65 -8.47 -9.46
N ALA A 29 -5.50 -9.43 -9.09
CA ALA A 29 -6.74 -9.15 -8.37
C ALA A 29 -6.47 -8.42 -7.04
N LEU A 30 -5.44 -8.82 -6.30
CA LEU A 30 -5.02 -8.15 -5.06
C LEU A 30 -4.50 -6.73 -5.31
N MET A 31 -3.79 -6.48 -6.42
CA MET A 31 -3.36 -5.12 -6.77
C MET A 31 -4.57 -4.22 -7.07
N ASP A 32 -5.58 -4.74 -7.78
CA ASP A 32 -6.79 -4.00 -8.09
C ASP A 32 -7.63 -3.71 -6.84
N THR A 33 -7.84 -4.70 -5.95
CA THR A 33 -8.53 -4.46 -4.68
C THR A 33 -7.75 -3.48 -3.80
N ARG A 34 -6.42 -3.47 -3.93
CA ARG A 34 -5.58 -2.50 -3.22
C ARG A 34 -5.72 -1.08 -3.72
N ARG A 35 -6.07 -0.87 -4.98
CA ARG A 35 -6.27 0.48 -5.51
C ARG A 35 -7.50 1.17 -4.89
N ASP A 36 -8.51 0.40 -4.52
CA ASP A 36 -9.72 0.88 -3.84
C ASP A 36 -9.64 0.80 -2.29
N THR A 37 -8.47 0.45 -1.74
CA THR A 37 -8.25 0.27 -0.29
C THR A 37 -8.56 1.49 0.54
N ASP A 38 -8.34 2.71 0.04
CA ASP A 38 -8.52 3.93 0.82
C ASP A 38 -9.96 4.00 1.36
N LYS A 39 -10.98 3.71 0.53
CA LYS A 39 -12.39 3.77 0.93
C LYS A 39 -12.83 2.59 1.81
N LEU A 40 -12.39 1.38 1.49
CA LEU A 40 -12.77 0.19 2.28
C LEU A 40 -12.06 0.21 3.63
N GLY A 41 -10.79 0.59 3.66
CA GLY A 41 -10.00 0.74 4.86
C GLY A 41 -10.56 1.82 5.79
N ALA A 42 -11.03 2.95 5.24
CA ALA A 42 -11.77 3.98 5.96
C ALA A 42 -12.98 3.44 6.73
N LEU A 43 -13.82 2.67 6.03
CA LEU A 43 -15.05 2.11 6.59
C LEU A 43 -14.74 1.08 7.69
N VAL A 44 -13.77 0.20 7.45
CA VAL A 44 -13.34 -0.78 8.45
C VAL A 44 -12.73 -0.09 9.66
N LEU A 45 -11.89 0.92 9.45
CA LEU A 45 -11.31 1.73 10.52
C LEU A 45 -12.40 2.41 11.34
N GLY A 46 -13.37 3.04 10.67
CA GLY A 46 -14.57 3.62 11.29
C GLY A 46 -15.28 2.64 12.21
N ASN A 47 -15.61 1.45 11.71
CA ASN A 47 -16.31 0.42 12.46
C ASN A 47 -15.48 -0.13 13.64
N VAL A 48 -14.16 -0.28 13.49
CA VAL A 48 -13.30 -0.74 14.59
C VAL A 48 -13.18 0.33 15.68
N PHE A 49 -13.12 1.60 15.31
CA PHE A 49 -13.01 2.69 16.28
C PHE A 49 -14.35 2.95 17.00
N THR A 50 -15.48 2.78 16.31
CA THR A 50 -16.81 2.88 16.92
C THR A 50 -17.02 1.76 17.94
N THR A 51 -16.70 0.52 17.57
CA THR A 51 -16.82 -0.64 18.47
C THR A 51 -15.90 -0.55 19.69
N LEU A 52 -14.76 0.14 19.58
CA LEU A 52 -13.82 0.36 20.68
C LEU A 52 -14.07 1.65 21.49
N ASN A 53 -15.16 2.39 21.21
CA ASN A 53 -15.48 3.69 21.82
C ASN A 53 -14.34 4.73 21.72
N LEU A 54 -13.61 4.71 20.61
CA LEU A 54 -12.52 5.65 20.33
C LEU A 54 -12.95 6.86 19.50
N ASN A 55 -14.20 6.90 19.02
CA ASN A 55 -14.73 7.99 18.19
C ASN A 55 -14.54 9.38 18.78
N GLN A 56 -14.58 9.51 20.11
CA GLN A 56 -14.36 10.77 20.82
C GLN A 56 -12.97 11.40 20.59
N PHE A 57 -12.01 10.62 20.09
CA PHE A 57 -10.66 11.07 19.77
C PHE A 57 -10.43 11.24 18.26
N VAL A 58 -11.48 11.10 17.44
CA VAL A 58 -11.38 10.93 16.00
C VAL A 58 -12.32 11.87 15.24
N VAL A 59 -11.75 12.64 14.30
CA VAL A 59 -12.51 13.35 13.27
C VAL A 59 -12.50 12.49 12.01
N PHE A 60 -13.56 11.72 11.77
CA PHE A 60 -13.74 11.06 10.48
C PHE A 60 -14.08 12.10 9.44
N THR A 61 -13.23 12.26 8.43
CA THR A 61 -13.49 13.22 7.36
C THR A 61 -14.19 12.49 6.21
N GLN A 62 -15.49 12.74 6.02
CA GLN A 62 -16.25 12.22 4.87
C GLN A 62 -15.91 12.94 3.55
N THR A 63 -14.80 13.68 3.46
CA THR A 63 -14.50 14.50 2.29
C THR A 63 -13.68 13.73 1.27
N ILE A 64 -14.36 13.42 0.17
CA ILE A 64 -13.80 13.10 -1.14
C ILE A 64 -12.72 14.14 -1.44
N ASN A 65 -11.47 13.70 -1.61
CA ASN A 65 -10.43 14.57 -2.17
C ASN A 65 -10.87 14.94 -3.59
N ILE A 66 -11.39 16.16 -3.74
CA ILE A 66 -11.66 16.76 -5.04
C ILE A 66 -10.28 16.98 -5.66
N PHE A 67 -9.98 16.23 -6.73
CA PHE A 67 -8.81 16.43 -7.57
C PHE A 67 -8.58 17.92 -7.79
N GLN A 68 -7.47 18.46 -7.29
CA GLN A 68 -7.02 19.77 -7.72
C GLN A 68 -6.53 19.63 -9.16
N GLY A 69 -7.39 20.07 -10.07
CA GLY A 69 -7.12 20.14 -11.48
C GLY A 69 -6.03 21.15 -11.82
N ASP A 70 -5.38 20.84 -12.95
CA ASP A 70 -4.66 21.72 -13.85
C ASP A 70 -3.15 21.97 -13.59
N THR A 71 -2.35 20.92 -13.78
CA THR A 71 -0.88 20.99 -13.88
C THR A 71 -0.37 21.31 -15.31
N ASN A 72 -1.26 21.37 -16.30
CA ASN A 72 -0.88 21.31 -17.71
C ASN A 72 -0.22 22.60 -18.23
N ILE A 73 -0.62 23.76 -17.70
CA ILE A 73 -0.16 25.08 -18.18
C ILE A 73 1.30 25.37 -17.75
N ARG A 74 1.77 24.74 -16.66
CA ARG A 74 3.12 24.95 -16.09
C ARG A 74 4.19 24.06 -16.72
N LEU A 75 3.80 22.93 -17.30
CA LEU A 75 4.70 21.95 -17.94
C LEU A 75 5.26 22.48 -19.26
N TRP A 76 4.43 23.05 -20.14
CA TRP A 76 4.84 23.54 -21.46
C TRP A 76 5.90 24.64 -21.43
N ARG A 77 5.83 25.55 -20.46
CA ARG A 77 6.84 26.62 -20.26
C ARG A 77 8.16 26.08 -19.69
N ARG A 78 8.12 24.93 -19.00
CA ARG A 78 9.32 24.28 -18.42
C ARG A 78 10.05 23.44 -19.47
N ILE A 79 9.34 22.78 -20.38
CA ILE A 79 9.93 21.90 -21.40
C ILE A 79 10.74 22.67 -22.47
N THR A 80 10.50 23.98 -22.62
CA THR A 80 11.13 24.83 -23.65
C THR A 80 12.35 25.63 -23.17
N SER A 81 12.75 25.53 -21.90
CA SER A 81 13.96 26.23 -21.39
C SER A 81 15.24 25.40 -21.58
N ALA A 82 16.36 26.06 -21.87
CA ALA A 82 17.67 25.38 -22.01
C ALA A 82 18.12 24.71 -20.70
N GLU A 83 17.72 25.26 -19.54
CA GLU A 83 17.93 24.66 -18.21
C GLU A 83 17.21 23.32 -18.05
N PHE A 84 16.03 23.15 -18.67
CA PHE A 84 15.30 21.89 -18.65
C PHE A 84 16.02 20.80 -19.46
N LEU A 85 16.61 21.14 -20.61
CA LEU A 85 17.31 20.18 -21.47
C LEU A 85 18.63 19.70 -20.87
N VAL A 86 19.35 20.55 -20.13
CA VAL A 86 20.69 20.22 -19.59
C VAL A 86 20.61 19.60 -18.20
N ASP A 87 19.67 20.02 -17.34
CA ASP A 87 19.63 19.58 -15.93
C ASP A 87 18.42 18.69 -15.64
N THR A 88 17.24 19.04 -16.13
CA THR A 88 16.01 18.29 -15.77
C THR A 88 15.81 17.05 -16.65
N LEU A 89 16.14 17.12 -17.95
CA LEU A 89 15.95 16.04 -18.91
C LEU A 89 16.86 14.82 -18.64
N PRO A 90 18.16 14.98 -18.34
CA PRO A 90 19.01 13.81 -18.06
C PRO A 90 18.57 13.11 -16.77
N ASN A 91 18.26 13.88 -15.72
CA ASN A 91 17.72 13.32 -14.47
C ASN A 91 16.39 12.60 -14.70
N PHE A 92 15.47 13.20 -15.47
CA PHE A 92 14.21 12.55 -15.84
C PHE A 92 14.42 11.25 -16.64
N LEU A 93 15.38 11.23 -17.58
CA LEU A 93 15.72 10.04 -18.36
C LEU A 93 16.35 8.95 -17.49
N ILE A 94 17.23 9.33 -16.56
CA ILE A 94 17.84 8.40 -15.59
C ILE A 94 16.76 7.81 -14.71
N ASP A 95 15.93 8.64 -14.07
CA ASP A 95 14.83 8.18 -13.22
C ASP A 95 13.89 7.24 -13.99
N ARG A 96 13.51 7.61 -15.22
CA ARG A 96 12.65 6.78 -16.07
C ARG A 96 13.32 5.48 -16.50
N SER A 97 14.63 5.48 -16.72
CA SER A 97 15.39 4.28 -17.06
C SER A 97 15.48 3.31 -15.89
N ILE A 98 15.63 3.82 -14.66
CA ILE A 98 15.62 3.02 -13.42
C ILE A 98 14.23 2.39 -13.24
N GLU A 99 13.15 3.17 -13.41
CA GLU A 99 11.79 2.62 -13.35
C GLU A 99 11.58 1.49 -14.37
N ILE A 100 12.06 1.66 -15.62
CA ILE A 100 11.98 0.62 -16.65
C ILE A 100 12.76 -0.63 -16.23
N LEU A 101 13.95 -0.46 -15.65
CA LEU A 101 14.75 -1.57 -15.14
C LEU A 101 14.04 -2.31 -14.01
N ASP A 102 13.39 -1.60 -13.08
CA ASP A 102 12.59 -2.19 -12.02
C ASP A 102 11.40 -2.99 -12.60
N TYR A 103 10.72 -2.45 -13.61
CA TYR A 103 9.65 -3.19 -14.31
C TYR A 103 10.17 -4.46 -15.00
N ILE A 104 11.32 -4.38 -15.68
CA ILE A 104 11.94 -5.55 -16.32
C ILE A 104 12.30 -6.59 -15.25
N PHE A 105 12.84 -6.15 -14.11
CA PHE A 105 13.18 -7.03 -13.00
C PHE A 105 11.95 -7.73 -12.42
N ILE A 106 10.85 -7.01 -12.19
CA ILE A 106 9.58 -7.58 -11.72
C ILE A 106 9.03 -8.60 -12.71
N VAL A 107 9.05 -8.27 -14.00
CA VAL A 107 8.62 -9.18 -15.07
C VAL A 107 9.50 -10.42 -15.10
N ALA A 108 10.82 -10.28 -14.95
CA ALA A 108 11.75 -11.40 -14.85
C ALA A 108 11.46 -12.28 -13.63
N CYS A 109 11.14 -11.70 -12.48
CA CYS A 109 10.71 -12.46 -11.31
C CYS A 109 9.46 -13.29 -11.59
N PHE A 110 8.47 -12.80 -12.35
CA PHE A 110 7.28 -13.59 -12.71
C PHE A 110 7.57 -14.81 -13.60
N PHE A 111 8.73 -14.86 -14.26
CA PHE A 111 9.19 -16.07 -14.96
C PHE A 111 9.77 -17.14 -14.03
N ILE A 112 9.92 -16.87 -12.74
CA ILE A 112 10.28 -17.89 -11.74
C ILE A 112 8.98 -18.57 -11.27
N PRO A 113 8.78 -19.86 -11.57
CA PRO A 113 7.56 -20.55 -11.18
C PRO A 113 7.45 -20.64 -9.65
N PHE A 114 6.23 -20.48 -9.13
CA PHE A 114 5.88 -20.44 -7.70
C PHE A 114 6.48 -19.28 -6.90
N PHE A 115 7.81 -19.15 -6.86
CA PHE A 115 8.51 -18.22 -5.98
C PHE A 115 8.55 -16.79 -6.50
N GLY A 116 8.42 -16.59 -7.82
CA GLY A 116 8.51 -15.28 -8.44
C GLY A 116 7.56 -14.26 -7.85
N ILE A 117 6.31 -14.66 -7.65
CA ILE A 117 5.25 -13.79 -7.12
C ILE A 117 5.47 -13.50 -5.64
N THR A 118 5.89 -14.50 -4.86
CA THR A 118 6.22 -14.31 -3.45
C THR A 118 7.40 -13.36 -3.27
N ILE A 119 8.44 -13.47 -4.10
CA ILE A 119 9.58 -12.55 -4.09
C ILE A 119 9.13 -11.12 -4.37
N VAL A 120 8.32 -10.92 -5.41
CA VAL A 120 7.76 -9.59 -5.74
C VAL A 120 6.93 -9.06 -4.56
N GLN A 121 6.07 -9.89 -3.95
CA GLN A 121 5.29 -9.48 -2.77
C GLN A 121 6.18 -9.10 -1.58
N LEU A 122 7.31 -9.77 -1.37
CA LEU A 122 8.27 -9.47 -0.30
C LEU A 122 9.07 -8.19 -0.56
N ILE A 123 9.43 -7.91 -1.82
CA ILE A 123 10.10 -6.66 -2.20
C ILE A 123 9.18 -5.46 -1.92
N PHE A 124 7.91 -5.57 -2.32
CA PHE A 124 6.92 -4.53 -2.10
C PHE A 124 6.22 -4.62 -0.75
N ALA A 125 6.67 -5.49 0.17
CA ALA A 125 6.01 -5.72 1.46
C ALA A 125 5.89 -4.43 2.27
N GLY A 126 6.93 -3.60 2.34
CA GLY A 126 6.88 -2.33 3.08
C GLY A 126 5.76 -1.41 2.58
N GLN A 127 5.69 -1.19 1.27
CA GLN A 127 4.68 -0.34 0.64
C GLN A 127 3.27 -0.92 0.79
N ASN A 128 3.13 -2.22 0.54
CA ASN A 128 1.87 -2.95 0.66
C ASN A 128 1.35 -2.95 2.10
N GLY A 129 2.24 -3.18 3.07
CA GLY A 129 1.91 -3.18 4.49
C GLY A 129 1.49 -1.79 4.95
N PHE A 130 2.21 -0.73 4.54
CA PHE A 130 1.84 0.64 4.85
C PHE A 130 0.49 1.05 4.25
N ALA A 131 0.11 0.53 3.09
CA ALA A 131 -1.19 0.82 2.45
C ALA A 131 -2.37 0.50 3.38
N TYR A 132 -2.33 -0.57 4.17
CA TYR A 132 -3.37 -0.90 5.14
C TYR A 132 -3.51 0.12 6.28
N PHE A 133 -2.45 0.88 6.57
CA PHE A 133 -2.43 1.92 7.60
C PHE A 133 -2.65 3.33 7.03
N GLN A 134 -2.63 3.51 5.70
CA GLN A 134 -2.86 4.82 5.09
C GLN A 134 -4.19 5.47 5.50
N PRO A 135 -5.33 4.76 5.58
CA PRO A 135 -6.58 5.36 6.03
C PRO A 135 -6.46 5.97 7.43
N TYR A 136 -5.72 5.33 8.34
CA TYR A 136 -5.47 5.89 9.67
C TYR A 136 -4.68 7.21 9.59
N PHE A 137 -3.63 7.29 8.79
CA PHE A 137 -2.84 8.53 8.72
C PHE A 137 -3.52 9.64 7.89
N LYS A 138 -4.17 9.29 6.79
CA LYS A 138 -4.87 10.23 5.90
C LYS A 138 -6.16 10.74 6.52
N GLU A 139 -7.02 9.86 7.04
CA GLU A 139 -8.38 10.25 7.43
C GLU A 139 -8.47 10.74 8.86
N LEU A 140 -7.76 10.07 9.79
CA LEU A 140 -7.77 10.45 11.20
C LEU A 140 -6.82 11.62 11.47
N ARG A 141 -5.58 11.53 10.97
CA ARG A 141 -4.54 12.52 11.27
C ARG A 141 -4.43 13.63 10.23
N LYS A 142 -5.15 13.53 9.11
CA LYS A 142 -5.13 14.52 8.01
C LYS A 142 -3.71 14.86 7.54
N MET A 143 -2.84 13.85 7.51
CA MET A 143 -1.44 14.01 7.11
C MET A 143 -1.32 14.26 5.61
N ASP A 144 -0.48 15.21 5.25
CA ASP A 144 -0.11 15.48 3.85
C ASP A 144 0.81 14.38 3.29
N GLU A 145 0.96 14.27 1.97
CA GLU A 145 1.77 13.23 1.32
C GLU A 145 3.23 13.24 1.79
N LYS A 146 3.78 14.44 2.07
CA LYS A 146 5.13 14.60 2.61
C LYS A 146 5.26 14.03 4.02
N GLU A 147 4.24 14.21 4.84
CA GLU A 147 4.20 13.69 6.21
C GLU A 147 4.01 12.18 6.23
N LEU A 148 3.15 11.65 5.35
CA LEU A 148 2.98 10.22 5.13
C LEU A 148 4.30 9.55 4.76
N ARG A 149 5.05 10.16 3.83
CA ARG A 149 6.37 9.64 3.44
C ARG A 149 7.34 9.62 4.62
N LYS A 150 7.30 10.64 5.48
CA LYS A 150 8.13 10.68 6.69
C LYS A 150 7.76 9.55 7.65
N VAL A 151 6.47 9.34 7.92
CA VAL A 151 5.98 8.26 8.79
C VAL A 151 6.32 6.88 8.22
N TYR A 152 6.24 6.72 6.90
CA TYR A 152 6.63 5.50 6.21
C TYR A 152 8.10 5.15 6.46
N TYR A 153 9.02 6.09 6.21
CA TYR A 153 10.45 5.81 6.38
C TYR A 153 10.89 5.74 7.84
N GLN A 154 10.25 6.48 8.75
CA GLN A 154 10.56 6.43 10.18
C GLN A 154 10.28 5.06 10.81
N ASN A 155 9.21 4.40 10.38
CA ASN A 155 8.78 3.10 10.90
C ASN A 155 8.80 2.00 9.84
N TYR A 156 9.72 2.09 8.87
CA TYR A 156 9.76 1.20 7.71
C TYR A 156 9.75 -0.29 8.11
N SER A 157 10.51 -0.67 9.12
CA SER A 157 10.58 -2.05 9.61
C SER A 157 9.24 -2.59 10.08
N LYS A 158 8.44 -1.77 10.76
CA LYS A 158 7.08 -2.12 11.21
C LYS A 158 6.17 -2.39 10.00
N TRP A 159 6.19 -1.48 9.02
CA TRP A 159 5.37 -1.61 7.82
C TRP A 159 5.79 -2.81 6.98
N TYR A 160 7.10 -3.05 6.88
CA TYR A 160 7.67 -4.21 6.20
C TYR A 160 7.25 -5.52 6.85
N LEU A 161 7.40 -5.66 8.17
CA LEU A 161 7.00 -6.88 8.88
C LEU A 161 5.50 -7.18 8.74
N TYR A 162 4.67 -6.15 8.87
CA TYR A 162 3.24 -6.30 8.62
C TYR A 162 2.96 -6.70 7.17
N GLY A 163 3.63 -6.07 6.21
CA GLY A 163 3.53 -6.40 4.80
C GLY A 163 4.01 -7.81 4.44
N VAL A 164 5.02 -8.35 5.14
CA VAL A 164 5.45 -9.74 5.01
C VAL A 164 4.35 -10.69 5.50
N ALA A 165 3.71 -10.38 6.63
CA ALA A 165 2.56 -11.15 7.10
C ALA A 165 1.39 -11.11 6.11
N CYS A 166 1.11 -9.94 5.52
CA CYS A 166 0.14 -9.80 4.43
C CYS A 166 0.54 -10.65 3.23
N ALA A 167 1.81 -10.60 2.79
CA ALA A 167 2.31 -11.36 1.65
C ALA A 167 2.13 -12.87 1.85
N VAL A 168 2.38 -13.40 3.05
CA VAL A 168 2.14 -14.82 3.35
C VAL A 168 0.66 -15.16 3.22
N ILE A 169 -0.24 -14.35 3.81
CA ILE A 169 -1.69 -14.59 3.75
C ILE A 169 -2.21 -14.48 2.32
N GLU A 170 -1.71 -13.51 1.56
CA GLU A 170 -2.12 -13.23 0.20
C GLU A 170 -1.51 -14.17 -0.84
N SER A 171 -0.42 -14.84 -0.50
CA SER A 171 0.18 -15.88 -1.34
C SER A 171 -0.73 -17.11 -1.49
N LEU A 172 -1.71 -17.28 -0.60
CA LEU A 172 -2.71 -18.35 -0.68
C LEU A 172 -3.79 -17.97 -1.72
N PRO A 173 -3.81 -18.62 -2.90
CA PRO A 173 -4.84 -18.34 -3.89
C PRO A 173 -6.23 -18.66 -3.33
N PHE A 174 -7.25 -17.92 -3.78
CA PHE A 174 -8.66 -18.00 -3.34
C PHE A 174 -8.95 -17.51 -1.90
N LEU A 175 -8.06 -17.76 -0.95
CA LEU A 175 -8.21 -17.31 0.45
C LEU A 175 -7.79 -15.85 0.63
N SER A 176 -6.86 -15.37 -0.18
CA SER A 176 -6.33 -14.00 -0.15
C SER A 176 -7.42 -12.92 -0.10
N GLY A 177 -8.41 -12.98 -1.01
CA GLY A 177 -9.50 -12.00 -1.08
C GLY A 177 -10.43 -12.05 0.13
N TYR A 178 -10.67 -13.24 0.69
CA TYR A 178 -11.50 -13.39 1.89
C TYR A 178 -10.79 -12.93 3.17
N LEU A 179 -9.47 -13.09 3.23
CA LEU A 179 -8.66 -12.71 4.39
C LEU A 179 -8.22 -11.24 4.34
N GLN A 180 -8.33 -10.56 3.20
CA GLN A 180 -7.96 -9.15 3.04
C GLN A 180 -8.71 -8.20 4.01
N PRO A 181 -10.03 -8.32 4.25
CA PRO A 181 -10.71 -7.55 5.29
C PRO A 181 -10.16 -7.82 6.70
N SER A 182 -9.73 -9.05 6.99
CA SER A 182 -9.13 -9.39 8.28
C SER A 182 -7.78 -8.69 8.48
N LEU A 183 -7.00 -8.52 7.42
CA LEU A 183 -5.79 -7.69 7.44
C LEU A 183 -6.16 -6.24 7.83
N PHE A 184 -7.14 -5.63 7.16
CA PHE A 184 -7.60 -4.29 7.51
C PHE A 184 -8.09 -4.14 8.95
N VAL A 185 -8.81 -5.13 9.47
CA VAL A 185 -9.21 -5.17 10.88
C VAL A 185 -7.97 -5.21 11.78
N GLY A 186 -6.98 -6.05 11.45
CA GLY A 186 -5.71 -6.11 12.17
C GLY A 186 -4.94 -4.77 12.17
N ALA A 187 -4.86 -4.10 11.03
CA ALA A 187 -4.24 -2.78 10.92
C ALA A 187 -5.00 -1.72 11.73
N SER A 188 -6.33 -1.75 11.68
CA SER A 188 -7.20 -0.87 12.45
C SER A 188 -7.05 -1.08 13.96
N LEU A 189 -7.02 -2.34 14.42
CA LEU A 189 -6.81 -2.69 15.83
C LEU A 189 -5.42 -2.26 16.32
N TRP A 190 -4.40 -2.43 15.49
CA TRP A 190 -3.06 -1.93 15.80
C TRP A 190 -3.07 -0.41 15.97
N SER A 191 -3.68 0.30 15.01
CA SER A 191 -3.77 1.76 15.04
C SER A 191 -4.56 2.27 16.24
N ALA A 192 -5.65 1.57 16.61
CA ALA A 192 -6.44 1.84 17.80
C ALA A 192 -5.62 1.65 19.09
N ARG A 193 -4.75 0.64 19.15
CA ARG A 193 -3.85 0.42 20.28
C ARG A 193 -2.83 1.55 20.40
N GLU A 194 -2.21 1.97 19.30
CA GLU A 194 -1.27 3.09 19.31
C GLU A 194 -1.93 4.39 19.77
N LEU A 195 -3.16 4.66 19.30
CA LEU A 195 -3.91 5.82 19.77
C LEU A 195 -4.18 5.76 21.28
N LYS A 196 -4.59 4.60 21.81
CA LYS A 196 -4.81 4.42 23.26
C LYS A 196 -3.54 4.65 24.08
N GLU A 197 -2.40 4.16 23.60
CA GLU A 197 -1.10 4.35 24.25
C GLU A 197 -0.67 5.83 24.20
N GLU A 198 -0.85 6.51 23.07
CA GLU A 198 -0.60 7.95 22.94
C GLU A 198 -1.47 8.80 23.87
N VAL A 199 -2.77 8.50 23.94
CA VAL A 199 -3.71 9.17 24.87
C VAL A 199 -3.27 8.95 26.31
N LYS A 200 -2.91 7.73 26.69
CA LYS A 200 -2.42 7.42 28.04
C LYS A 200 -1.15 8.19 28.39
N LEU A 201 -0.20 8.29 27.46
CA LEU A 201 1.03 9.05 27.64
C LEU A 201 0.77 10.56 27.74
N ARG A 202 -0.14 11.09 26.92
CA ARG A 202 -0.57 12.50 27.01
C ARG A 202 -1.26 12.79 28.34
N THR A 203 -2.17 11.95 28.77
CA THR A 203 -2.87 12.11 30.06
C THR A 203 -1.89 12.10 31.22
N LYS A 204 -0.86 11.25 31.18
CA LYS A 204 0.20 11.21 32.20
C LYS A 204 1.05 12.49 32.21
N LYS A 205 1.27 13.11 31.05
CA LYS A 205 2.17 14.27 30.90
C LYS A 205 1.46 15.63 31.03
N PHE A 206 0.19 15.71 30.66
CA PHE A 206 -0.56 16.96 30.50
C PHE A 206 -1.92 16.98 31.22
N GLY A 207 -2.31 15.90 31.90
CA GLY A 207 -3.64 15.78 32.52
C GLY A 207 -4.72 15.25 31.56
N PRO A 208 -5.93 14.96 32.05
CA PRO A 208 -6.98 14.29 31.28
C PRO A 208 -7.44 15.13 30.07
N ILE A 209 -7.52 14.48 28.91
CA ILE A 209 -8.08 15.06 27.68
C ILE A 209 -9.59 15.14 27.87
N GLN A 210 -10.17 16.34 27.82
CA GLN A 210 -11.64 16.47 27.75
C GLN A 210 -12.11 15.99 26.37
N PRO A 211 -13.13 15.12 26.30
CA PRO A 211 -13.68 14.67 25.03
C PRO A 211 -14.19 15.88 24.22
N GLN A 212 -13.93 15.90 22.91
CA GLN A 212 -14.54 16.91 22.04
C GLN A 212 -16.04 16.62 21.98
N GLU A 213 -16.86 17.54 22.51
CA GLU A 213 -18.31 17.50 22.34
C GLU A 213 -18.62 17.54 20.84
N SER A 214 -19.27 16.49 20.36
CA SER A 214 -19.83 16.47 19.02
C SER A 214 -21.00 17.46 18.95
N THR A 215 -20.77 18.62 18.34
CA THR A 215 -21.83 19.52 17.88
C THR A 215 -22.47 19.05 16.58
#